data_AF-A0A9E0P1H3-F1
#
_entry.id   AF-A0A9E0P1H3-F1
#
_cell.length_a   1.000
_cell.length_b   1.000
_cell.length_c   1.000
_cell.angle_alpha   90.00
_cell.angle_beta   90.00
_cell.angle_gamma   90.00
#
_symmetry.space_group_name_H-M   'P 1'
#
loop_
_entity.id
_entity.type
_entity.pdbx_description
1 polymer ?
#
loop_
_entity_poly.entity_id
_entity_poly.type
_entity_poly.pdbx_seq_one_letter_code
_entity_poly.pdbx_strand_id
1 'polypeptide(L)'
;MKIRFRMPLAAFRSGRVPGTHCLAGMVLALGASGCATLEDFRNMAPAERARTVCESRPDYAGIQRNISELDKSIAEADEALRKGVRVYRQCNQVKVYGDKVTTCSTVGNTTQCRESRPARFEKQCLDVLLPIDAQQERDNRKGWVADRKRLQDEARQLYQTCYQSVVKMNAEDAYSLY
;
A
#
# COMPACT_ATOMS: atom_id res chain seq x y z
N MET A 1 6.82 -32.03 -14.83
CA MET A 1 6.42 -30.72 -15.38
C MET A 1 6.69 -29.64 -14.33
N LYS A 2 7.66 -28.75 -14.57
CA LYS A 2 7.98 -27.61 -13.68
C LYS A 2 7.32 -26.36 -14.25
N ILE A 3 6.28 -25.85 -13.60
CA ILE A 3 5.66 -24.57 -13.98
C ILE A 3 6.38 -23.48 -13.19
N ARG A 4 7.28 -22.75 -13.84
CA ARG A 4 7.90 -21.52 -13.31
C ARG A 4 6.92 -20.37 -13.49
N PHE A 5 6.31 -19.88 -12.41
CA PHE A 5 5.66 -18.58 -12.42
C PHE A 5 6.71 -17.49 -12.27
N ARG A 6 7.02 -16.81 -13.37
CA ARG A 6 7.80 -15.57 -13.41
C ARG A 6 6.80 -14.43 -13.30
N MET A 7 6.75 -13.73 -12.17
CA MET A 7 5.98 -12.48 -12.07
C MET A 7 6.70 -11.36 -12.83
N PRO A 8 5.97 -10.47 -13.52
CA PRO A 8 6.57 -9.38 -14.28
C PRO A 8 7.01 -8.23 -13.35
N LEU A 9 8.23 -7.73 -13.56
CA LEU A 9 8.65 -6.42 -13.08
C LEU A 9 7.77 -5.35 -13.73
N ALA A 10 7.03 -4.60 -12.93
CA ALA A 10 6.34 -3.40 -13.39
C ALA A 10 7.37 -2.27 -13.59
N ALA A 11 7.56 -1.86 -14.84
CA ALA A 11 8.33 -0.68 -15.21
C ALA A 11 7.55 0.60 -14.84
N PHE A 12 8.04 1.34 -13.85
CA PHE A 12 7.50 2.66 -13.51
C PHE A 12 8.15 3.72 -14.43
N ARG A 13 7.36 4.25 -15.36
CA ARG A 13 7.70 5.45 -16.15
C ARG A 13 7.60 6.68 -15.24
N SER A 14 8.72 7.37 -15.09
CA SER A 14 8.82 8.66 -14.39
C SER A 14 8.17 9.78 -15.21
N GLY A 15 6.96 10.18 -14.82
CA GLY A 15 6.31 11.42 -15.29
C GLY A 15 6.69 12.58 -14.37
N ARG A 16 7.44 13.55 -14.90
CA ARG A 16 7.81 14.81 -14.23
C ARG A 16 6.60 15.76 -14.29
N VAL A 17 6.07 16.21 -13.15
CA VAL A 17 5.02 17.25 -13.08
C VAL A 17 5.51 18.38 -12.17
N PRO A 18 5.38 19.66 -12.58
CA PRO A 18 6.04 20.79 -11.92
C PRO A 18 5.26 21.30 -10.70
N GLY A 19 6.01 21.98 -9.83
CA GLY A 19 5.56 22.47 -8.53
C GLY A 19 4.30 23.33 -8.58
N THR A 20 3.47 23.16 -7.57
CA THR A 20 2.28 23.98 -7.34
C THR A 20 2.23 24.36 -5.86
N HIS A 21 2.17 25.67 -5.63
CA HIS A 21 2.18 26.34 -4.34
C HIS A 21 1.06 25.84 -3.41
N CYS A 22 1.42 25.54 -2.16
CA CYS A 22 0.46 25.27 -1.08
C CYS A 22 -0.26 26.57 -0.68
N LEU A 23 -1.55 26.67 -1.02
CA LEU A 23 -2.48 27.59 -0.37
C LEU A 23 -3.36 26.82 0.62
N ALA A 24 -3.54 27.44 1.79
CA ALA A 24 -4.15 26.90 2.99
C ALA A 24 -5.63 26.51 2.83
N GLY A 25 -6.03 25.42 3.52
CA GLY A 25 -7.42 25.00 3.69
C GLY A 25 -7.53 23.89 4.75
N MET A 26 -8.19 24.21 5.87
CA MET A 26 -8.36 23.40 7.07
C MET A 26 -9.29 22.19 6.85
N VAL A 27 -8.76 20.95 6.94
CA VAL A 27 -9.55 19.72 7.21
C VAL A 27 -8.66 18.70 7.96
N LEU A 28 -9.15 18.24 9.12
CA LEU A 28 -8.64 17.11 9.91
C LEU A 28 -8.72 15.79 9.12
N ALA A 29 -7.58 15.13 8.85
CA ALA A 29 -7.48 13.68 8.76
C ALA A 29 -6.02 13.20 8.81
N LEU A 30 -5.78 12.25 9.71
CA LEU A 30 -4.58 11.44 9.93
C LEU A 30 -3.83 11.04 8.64
N GLY A 31 -2.71 11.71 8.42
CA GLY A 31 -1.66 11.31 7.50
C GLY A 31 -0.42 12.13 7.84
N ALA A 32 0.57 11.52 8.46
CA ALA A 32 1.81 12.18 8.88
C ALA A 32 2.73 12.47 7.67
N SER A 33 2.22 13.22 6.71
CA SER A 33 3.02 14.06 5.82
C SER A 33 2.80 15.50 6.27
N GLY A 34 3.19 15.78 7.51
CA GLY A 34 3.14 17.13 8.05
C GLY A 34 4.26 17.92 7.39
N CYS A 35 3.93 18.72 6.37
CA CYS A 35 4.86 19.71 5.85
C CYS A 35 5.23 20.64 7.00
N ALA A 36 6.42 20.46 7.57
CA ALA A 36 6.96 21.39 8.55
C ALA A 36 7.32 22.70 7.84
N THR A 37 7.15 23.82 8.53
CA THR A 37 7.52 25.16 8.06
C THR A 37 8.89 25.56 8.60
N LEU A 38 9.49 26.62 8.05
CA LEU A 38 10.76 27.16 8.57
C LEU A 38 10.61 27.59 10.05
N GLU A 39 9.46 28.12 10.43
CA GLU A 39 9.19 28.50 11.82
C GLU A 39 9.17 27.28 12.74
N ASP A 40 8.63 26.14 12.27
CA ASP A 40 8.71 24.89 13.03
C ASP A 40 10.16 24.47 13.24
N PHE A 41 11.01 24.56 12.20
CA PHE A 41 12.43 24.25 12.29
C PHE A 41 13.18 25.16 13.27
N ARG A 42 12.83 26.45 13.35
CA ARG A 42 13.41 27.38 14.34
C ARG A 42 13.07 26.99 15.77
N ASN A 43 11.88 26.44 15.98
CA ASN A 43 11.40 26.01 17.29
C ASN A 43 11.83 24.57 17.66
N MET A 44 12.27 23.76 16.70
CA MET A 44 12.80 22.42 16.95
C MET A 44 14.20 22.44 17.58
N ALA A 45 14.46 21.51 18.49
CA ALA A 45 15.82 21.24 18.97
C ALA A 45 16.71 20.69 17.82
N PRO A 46 18.04 20.88 17.85
CA PRO A 46 18.92 20.40 16.77
C PRO A 46 18.77 18.90 16.45
N ALA A 47 18.61 18.06 17.47
CA ALA A 47 18.40 16.63 17.30
C ALA A 47 17.05 16.30 16.65
N GLU A 48 16.00 17.07 16.94
CA GLU A 48 14.67 16.92 16.37
C GLU A 48 14.66 17.35 14.91
N ARG A 49 15.25 18.50 14.57
CA ARG A 49 15.45 18.91 13.18
C ARG A 49 16.16 17.85 12.36
N ALA A 50 17.28 17.32 12.87
CA ALA A 50 18.05 16.29 12.20
C ALA A 50 17.21 15.03 11.95
N ARG A 51 16.41 14.62 12.93
CA ARG A 51 15.48 13.50 12.76
C ARG A 51 14.46 13.79 11.66
N THR A 52 13.79 14.95 11.70
CA THR A 52 12.78 15.35 10.72
C THR A 52 13.31 15.33 9.30
N VAL A 53 14.49 15.92 9.05
CA VAL A 53 15.15 15.92 7.74
C VAL A 53 15.53 14.51 7.32
N CYS A 54 16.18 13.75 8.20
CA CYS A 54 16.71 12.44 7.81
C CYS A 54 15.62 11.38 7.60
N GLU A 55 14.51 11.47 8.33
CA GLU A 55 13.35 10.60 8.13
C GLU A 55 12.52 11.00 6.89
N SER A 56 12.54 12.28 6.48
CA SER A 56 11.82 12.74 5.28
C SER A 56 12.52 12.40 3.96
N ARG A 57 13.82 12.07 4.00
CA ARG A 57 14.57 11.76 2.77
C ARG A 57 13.92 10.62 1.97
N PRO A 58 13.73 10.78 0.64
CA PRO A 58 13.06 9.78 -0.19
C PRO A 58 13.74 8.40 -0.21
N ASP A 59 15.07 8.36 -0.10
CA ASP A 59 15.86 7.12 -0.07
C ASP A 59 15.65 6.36 1.24
N TYR A 60 15.69 7.05 2.39
CA TYR A 60 15.40 6.46 3.69
C TYR A 60 13.94 5.98 3.78
N ALA A 61 12.99 6.82 3.41
CA ALA A 61 11.57 6.47 3.39
C ALA A 61 11.27 5.31 2.41
N GLY A 62 11.99 5.23 1.28
CA GLY A 62 11.95 4.10 0.37
C GLY A 62 12.39 2.79 1.03
N ILE A 63 13.53 2.80 1.72
CA ILE A 63 14.03 1.62 2.44
C ILE A 63 13.06 1.19 3.55
N GLN A 64 12.51 2.13 4.32
CA GLN A 64 11.54 1.82 5.38
C GLN A 64 10.26 1.15 4.84
N ARG A 65 9.77 1.59 3.68
CA ARG A 65 8.65 0.93 2.99
C ARG A 65 9.00 -0.50 2.60
N ASN A 66 10.17 -0.73 2.02
CA ASN A 66 10.62 -2.07 1.65
C ASN A 66 10.78 -2.99 2.87
N ILE A 67 11.27 -2.48 4.00
CA ILE A 67 11.34 -3.23 5.27
C ILE A 67 9.93 -3.65 5.72
N SER A 68 8.97 -2.74 5.69
CA SER A 68 7.58 -3.02 6.05
C SER A 68 6.92 -4.06 5.14
N GLU A 69 7.19 -4.01 3.83
CA GLU A 69 6.72 -5.01 2.87
C GLU A 69 7.30 -6.42 3.13
N LEU A 70 8.58 -6.47 3.52
CA LEU A 70 9.23 -7.73 3.91
C LEU A 70 8.66 -8.27 5.23
N ASP A 71 8.42 -7.41 6.22
CA ASP A 71 7.82 -7.82 7.50
C ASP A 71 6.42 -8.41 7.30
N LYS A 72 5.61 -7.78 6.43
CA LYS A 72 4.31 -8.34 6.03
C LYS A 72 4.47 -9.70 5.37
N SER A 73 5.40 -9.82 4.42
CA SER A 73 5.63 -11.08 3.69
C SER A 73 6.09 -12.20 4.64
N ILE A 74 6.97 -11.89 5.60
CA ILE A 74 7.43 -12.83 6.64
C ILE A 74 6.25 -13.28 7.52
N ALA A 75 5.41 -12.35 7.96
CA ALA A 75 4.24 -12.66 8.77
C ALA A 75 3.23 -13.54 8.02
N GLU A 76 2.99 -13.26 6.74
CA GLU A 76 2.14 -14.08 5.87
C GLU A 76 2.70 -15.50 5.69
N ALA A 77 4.01 -15.66 5.52
CA ALA A 77 4.64 -16.98 5.45
C ALA A 77 4.61 -17.74 6.78
N ASP A 78 4.83 -17.07 7.90
CA ASP A 78 4.74 -17.68 9.22
C ASP A 78 3.33 -18.22 9.47
N GLU A 79 2.31 -17.46 9.09
CA GLU A 79 0.93 -17.87 9.21
C GLU A 79 0.57 -19.03 8.27
N ALA A 80 1.05 -18.98 7.01
CA ALA A 80 0.85 -20.05 6.05
C ALA A 80 1.52 -21.37 6.49
N LEU A 81 2.76 -21.29 6.99
CA LEU A 81 3.49 -22.43 7.56
C LEU A 81 2.78 -23.04 8.76
N ARG A 82 2.21 -22.19 9.63
CA ARG A 82 1.44 -22.63 10.80
C ARG A 82 0.15 -23.35 10.41
N LYS A 83 -0.55 -22.87 9.39
CA LYS A 83 -1.84 -23.42 8.92
C LYS A 83 -1.69 -24.57 7.92
N GLY A 84 -0.55 -24.66 7.23
CA GLY A 84 -0.35 -25.56 6.08
C GLY A 84 -1.09 -25.14 4.81
N VAL A 85 -1.77 -23.99 4.82
CA VAL A 85 -2.56 -23.47 3.70
C VAL A 85 -2.42 -21.94 3.60
N ARG A 86 -2.59 -21.40 2.39
CA ARG A 86 -2.80 -19.98 2.13
C ARG A 86 -4.28 -19.73 1.82
N VAL A 87 -4.79 -18.61 2.31
CA VAL A 87 -6.15 -18.15 2.02
C VAL A 87 -6.09 -17.21 0.81
N TYR A 88 -6.84 -17.54 -0.24
CA TYR A 88 -6.99 -16.70 -1.42
C TYR A 88 -8.45 -16.28 -1.57
N ARG A 89 -8.71 -14.97 -1.55
CA ARG A 89 -10.07 -14.45 -1.74
C ARG A 89 -10.38 -14.31 -3.22
N GLN A 90 -11.24 -15.20 -3.72
CA GLN A 90 -11.73 -15.14 -5.09
C GLN A 90 -13.06 -14.38 -5.13
N CYS A 91 -13.14 -13.32 -5.93
CA CYS A 91 -14.37 -12.55 -6.13
C CYS A 91 -14.85 -12.66 -7.58
N ASN A 92 -16.10 -13.06 -7.77
CA ASN A 92 -16.74 -13.18 -9.07
C ASN A 92 -17.97 -12.24 -9.14
N GLN A 93 -18.24 -11.69 -10.32
CA GLN A 93 -19.53 -11.05 -10.57
C GLN A 93 -20.54 -12.13 -10.93
N VAL A 94 -21.60 -12.22 -10.13
CA VAL A 94 -22.63 -13.22 -10.28
C VAL A 94 -23.91 -12.51 -10.67
N LYS A 95 -24.55 -12.97 -11.74
CA LYS A 95 -25.84 -12.44 -12.17
C LYS A 95 -26.91 -12.93 -11.20
N VAL A 96 -27.55 -12.01 -10.50
CA VAL A 96 -28.66 -12.29 -9.60
C VAL A 96 -29.93 -11.68 -10.17
N TYR A 97 -31.04 -12.38 -10.01
CA TYR A 97 -32.34 -11.94 -10.49
C TYR A 97 -33.12 -11.37 -9.31
N GLY A 98 -33.62 -10.15 -9.48
CA GLY A 98 -34.52 -9.54 -8.52
C GLY A 98 -35.93 -10.14 -8.56
N ASP A 99 -36.82 -9.52 -7.80
CA ASP A 99 -38.22 -9.93 -7.72
C ASP A 99 -38.92 -9.83 -9.09
N LYS A 100 -39.99 -10.61 -9.22
CA LYS A 100 -40.81 -10.62 -10.42
C LYS A 100 -41.56 -9.30 -10.55
N VAL A 101 -41.36 -8.61 -11.68
CA VAL A 101 -42.06 -7.36 -12.00
C VAL A 101 -42.99 -7.63 -13.18
N THR A 102 -44.28 -7.35 -12.99
CA THR A 102 -45.28 -7.41 -14.06
C THR A 102 -45.56 -6.01 -14.55
N THR A 103 -45.34 -5.77 -15.84
CA THR A 103 -45.64 -4.50 -16.50
C THR A 103 -46.76 -4.73 -17.50
N CYS A 104 -47.89 -4.04 -17.31
CA CYS A 104 -49.03 -4.11 -18.22
C CYS A 104 -49.13 -2.82 -19.04
N SER A 105 -49.39 -2.96 -20.33
CA SER A 105 -49.63 -1.84 -21.25
C SER A 105 -50.91 -2.10 -22.05
N THR A 106 -51.76 -1.10 -22.15
CA THR A 106 -53.01 -1.17 -22.91
C THR A 106 -52.84 -0.41 -24.23
N VAL A 107 -53.14 -1.09 -25.35
CA VAL A 107 -53.15 -0.50 -26.69
C VAL A 107 -54.52 -0.75 -27.30
N GLY A 108 -55.28 0.32 -27.52
CA GLY A 108 -56.70 0.23 -27.87
C GLY A 108 -57.52 -0.42 -26.74
N ASN A 109 -58.28 -1.48 -27.04
CA ASN A 109 -59.09 -2.21 -26.06
C ASN A 109 -58.38 -3.43 -25.46
N THR A 110 -57.11 -3.66 -25.81
CA THR A 110 -56.38 -4.86 -25.38
C THR A 110 -55.31 -4.50 -24.37
N THR A 111 -55.35 -5.13 -23.20
CA THR A 111 -54.29 -5.03 -22.18
C THR A 111 -53.36 -6.22 -22.32
N GLN A 112 -52.06 -5.95 -22.50
CA GLN A 112 -51.03 -6.97 -22.50
C GLN A 112 -50.11 -6.77 -21.30
N CYS A 113 -49.90 -7.83 -20.52
CA CYS A 113 -48.96 -7.85 -19.42
C CYS A 113 -47.73 -8.66 -19.80
N ARG A 114 -46.55 -8.12 -19.48
CA ARG A 114 -45.26 -8.81 -19.58
C ARG A 114 -44.65 -8.93 -18.21
N GLU A 115 -44.19 -10.13 -17.90
CA GLU A 115 -43.46 -10.41 -16.67
C GLU A 115 -41.97 -10.40 -16.98
N SER A 116 -41.20 -9.69 -16.16
CA SER A 116 -39.75 -9.65 -16.27
C SER A 116 -39.12 -9.78 -14.89
N ARG A 117 -37.88 -10.26 -14.85
CA ARG A 117 -37.06 -10.21 -13.64
C ARG A 117 -35.85 -9.33 -13.96
N PRO A 118 -35.71 -8.15 -13.35
CA PRO A 118 -34.53 -7.33 -13.56
C PRO A 118 -33.31 -8.11 -13.05
N ALA A 119 -32.30 -8.23 -13.90
CA ALA A 119 -31.03 -8.81 -13.52
C ALA A 119 -30.08 -7.72 -13.05
N ARG A 120 -29.38 -7.97 -11.96
CA ARG A 120 -28.24 -7.16 -11.51
C ARG A 120 -27.03 -8.05 -11.31
N PHE A 121 -25.85 -7.47 -11.36
CA PHE A 121 -24.61 -8.17 -11.04
C PHE A 121 -24.22 -7.84 -9.61
N GLU A 122 -24.03 -8.87 -8.80
CA GLU A 122 -23.51 -8.74 -7.44
C GLU A 122 -22.09 -9.31 -7.37
N LYS A 123 -21.23 -8.65 -6.60
CA LYS A 123 -19.88 -9.14 -6.34
C LYS A 123 -19.93 -10.14 -5.19
N GLN A 124 -19.73 -11.42 -5.49
CA GLN A 124 -19.63 -12.47 -4.49
C GLN A 124 -18.17 -12.86 -4.32
N CYS A 125 -17.69 -12.87 -3.08
CA CYS A 125 -16.34 -13.29 -2.74
C CYS A 125 -16.37 -14.54 -1.85
N LEU A 126 -15.49 -15.49 -2.14
CA LEU A 126 -15.28 -16.71 -1.37
C LEU A 126 -13.79 -16.84 -1.03
N ASP A 127 -13.50 -17.28 0.18
CA ASP A 127 -12.14 -17.56 0.61
C ASP A 127 -11.81 -19.02 0.26
N VAL A 128 -10.79 -19.21 -0.58
CA VAL A 128 -10.32 -20.52 -1.05
C VAL A 128 -9.04 -20.87 -0.31
N LEU A 129 -8.98 -22.05 0.30
CA LEU A 129 -7.79 -22.56 0.97
C LEU A 129 -6.94 -23.34 -0.03
N LEU A 130 -5.69 -22.94 -0.20
CA LEU A 130 -4.73 -23.60 -1.08
C LEU A 130 -3.59 -24.21 -0.23
N PRO A 131 -3.25 -25.49 -0.40
CA PRO A 131 -2.12 -26.09 0.29
C PRO A 131 -0.82 -25.39 -0.13
N ILE A 132 0.11 -25.27 0.82
CA ILE A 132 1.43 -24.70 0.54
C ILE A 132 2.46 -25.78 0.25
N ASP A 133 3.49 -25.40 -0.52
CA ASP A 133 4.77 -26.08 -0.47
C ASP A 133 5.56 -25.54 0.73
N ALA A 134 5.62 -26.33 1.81
CA ALA A 134 6.25 -25.91 3.06
C ALA A 134 7.76 -25.65 2.91
N GLN A 135 8.45 -26.33 1.99
CA GLN A 135 9.89 -26.12 1.79
C GLN A 135 10.12 -24.80 1.07
N GLN A 136 9.40 -24.56 -0.04
CA GLN A 136 9.45 -23.30 -0.76
C GLN A 136 9.12 -22.11 0.14
N GLU A 137 8.12 -22.26 1.02
CA GLU A 137 7.69 -21.20 1.93
C GLU A 137 8.76 -20.87 2.98
N ARG A 138 9.45 -21.89 3.54
CA ARG A 138 10.59 -21.69 4.44
C ARG A 138 11.76 -21.00 3.76
N ASP A 139 12.05 -21.39 2.51
CA ASP A 139 13.14 -20.81 1.74
C ASP A 139 12.87 -19.33 1.40
N ASN A 140 11.65 -19.02 0.96
CA ASN A 140 11.20 -17.64 0.73
C ASN A 140 11.34 -16.79 2.01
N ARG A 141 10.81 -17.29 3.12
CA ARG A 141 10.88 -16.63 4.43
C ARG A 141 12.32 -16.35 4.83
N LYS A 142 13.22 -17.32 4.68
CA LYS A 142 14.65 -17.17 4.98
C LYS A 142 15.28 -16.06 4.13
N GLY A 143 14.94 -16.00 2.84
CA GLY A 143 15.36 -14.92 1.95
C GLY A 143 14.90 -13.55 2.44
N TRP A 144 13.61 -13.39 2.73
CA TRP A 144 13.05 -12.11 3.21
C TRP A 144 13.66 -11.66 4.53
N VAL A 145 13.94 -12.58 5.46
CA VAL A 145 14.62 -12.25 6.73
C VAL A 145 16.03 -11.72 6.48
N ALA A 146 16.78 -12.32 5.54
CA ALA A 146 18.11 -11.86 5.18
C ALA A 146 18.07 -10.47 4.50
N ASP A 147 17.14 -10.28 3.56
CA ASP A 147 16.95 -9.00 2.87
C ASP A 147 16.52 -7.89 3.83
N ARG A 148 15.60 -8.19 4.75
CA ARG A 148 15.16 -7.23 5.77
C ARG A 148 16.34 -6.78 6.63
N LYS A 149 17.18 -7.72 7.07
CA LYS A 149 18.37 -7.40 7.87
C LYS A 149 19.33 -6.50 7.09
N ARG A 150 19.60 -6.83 5.82
CA ARG A 150 20.44 -6.00 4.93
C ARG A 150 19.88 -4.58 4.81
N LEU A 151 18.59 -4.43 4.55
CA LEU A 151 17.93 -3.11 4.45
C LEU A 151 17.92 -2.34 5.77
N GLN A 152 17.80 -3.02 6.92
CA GLN A 152 17.93 -2.38 8.23
C GLN A 152 19.32 -1.79 8.46
N ASP A 153 20.36 -2.52 8.07
CA ASP A 153 21.74 -2.03 8.17
C ASP A 153 21.98 -0.85 7.20
N GLU A 154 21.45 -0.93 5.98
CA GLU A 154 21.49 0.17 4.99
C GLU A 154 20.77 1.43 5.48
N ALA A 155 19.54 1.28 6.01
CA ALA A 155 18.78 2.38 6.60
C ALA A 155 19.52 3.03 7.77
N ARG A 156 20.16 2.22 8.64
CA ARG A 156 20.94 2.72 9.77
C ARG A 156 22.12 3.57 9.29
N GLN A 157 22.88 3.10 8.31
CA GLN A 157 24.02 3.83 7.75
C GLN A 157 23.59 5.14 7.10
N LEU A 158 22.52 5.10 6.29
CA LEU A 158 21.98 6.27 5.62
C LEU A 158 21.49 7.33 6.62
N TYR A 159 20.72 6.89 7.62
CA TYR A 159 20.23 7.77 8.68
C TYR A 159 21.38 8.39 9.48
N GLN A 160 22.36 7.59 9.92
CA GLN A 160 23.50 8.09 10.69
C GLN A 160 24.32 9.11 9.92
N THR A 161 24.57 8.87 8.63
CA THR A 161 25.30 9.78 7.76
C THR A 161 24.57 11.12 7.64
N CYS A 162 23.26 11.08 7.40
CA CYS A 162 22.43 12.28 7.37
C CYS A 162 22.45 13.01 8.73
N TYR A 163 22.21 12.28 9.82
CA TYR A 163 22.06 12.84 11.15
C TYR A 163 23.33 13.57 11.61
N GLN A 164 24.51 12.97 11.41
CA GLN A 164 25.79 13.57 11.78
C GLN A 164 26.07 14.91 11.07
N SER A 165 25.51 15.08 9.88
CA SER A 165 25.58 16.33 9.11
C SER A 165 24.55 17.34 9.60
N VAL A 166 23.27 16.95 9.66
CA VAL A 166 22.16 17.88 9.90
C VAL A 166 22.11 18.37 11.36
N VAL A 167 22.51 17.56 12.34
CA VAL A 167 22.44 17.95 13.77
C VAL A 167 23.29 19.18 14.10
N LYS A 168 24.29 19.48 13.27
CA LYS A 168 25.18 20.64 13.42
C LYS A 168 24.68 21.88 12.65
N MET A 169 23.62 21.75 11.87
CA MET A 169 23.06 22.83 11.05
C MET A 169 22.14 23.74 11.88
N ASN A 170 22.09 25.01 11.49
CA ASN A 170 21.06 25.93 11.96
C ASN A 170 19.68 25.53 11.38
N ALA A 171 18.63 26.26 11.77
CA ALA A 171 17.27 25.94 11.36
C ALA A 171 17.05 26.11 9.86
N GLU A 172 17.55 27.21 9.29
CA GLU A 172 17.42 27.57 7.88
C GLU A 172 18.09 26.55 6.95
N ASP A 173 19.32 26.16 7.26
CA ASP A 173 20.09 25.20 6.48
C ASP A 173 19.45 23.81 6.54
N ALA A 174 19.01 23.38 7.73
CA ALA A 174 18.31 22.11 7.88
C ALA A 174 16.96 22.10 7.12
N TYR A 175 16.21 23.20 7.17
CA TYR A 175 14.95 23.35 6.45
C TYR A 175 15.15 23.28 4.93
N SER A 176 16.27 23.80 4.41
CA SER A 176 16.57 23.72 2.98
C SER A 176 16.78 22.29 2.44
N LEU A 177 17.02 21.33 3.35
CA LEU A 177 17.22 19.91 3.03
C LEU A 177 15.96 19.05 3.22
N TYR A 178 14.88 19.61 3.79
CA TYR A 178 13.61 18.94 4.07
C TYR A 178 12.66 19.01 2.87
#